data_AF-A0A109JM55-F1
#
_entry.id   AF-A0A109JM55-F1
#
_cell.length_a   1.000
_cell.length_b   1.000
_cell.length_c   1.000
_cell.angle_alpha   90.00
_cell.angle_beta   90.00
_cell.angle_gamma   90.00
#
_symmetry.space_group_name_H-M   'P 1'
#
loop_
_entity.id
_entity.type
_entity.pdbx_description
1 polymer ?
#
loop_
_entity_poly.entity_id
_entity_poly.type
_entity_poly.pdbx_seq_one_letter_code
_entity_poly.pdbx_strand_id
1 'polypeptide(L)'
;MSDRPLFSPRNPWFSISVGVTAGIAVLSAIVGLVWLPLVQPNVKFSGLWDAICSAAGVPRAAVRDASLKPEFKTSGVVMTPQMLAGADQVSIGRGATLAQRCAICHGPQGVSDANSPNLAGQFAAVTYKELNDFKSGARASVVMVPFAAAMSDRDMKDVAAYYAYLPRVPSNNLDVGRPAPAIVVTGAPMRNIPPCGSCHGDIDNKAGSPWLGGQSAVYIKAQLEAFASGTRRNDISEQMRNIARQMTAEEIDQAAHFYEAQP
;
A
#
# COMPACT_ATOMS: atom_id res chain seq x y z
N MET A 1 32.23 64.71 25.08
CA MET A 1 31.58 63.45 24.66
C MET A 1 32.65 62.64 23.95
N SER A 2 32.96 61.45 24.45
CA SER A 2 34.16 60.72 24.03
C SER A 2 33.98 60.08 22.65
N ASP A 3 34.67 60.60 21.63
CA ASP A 3 34.70 60.08 20.25
C ASP A 3 35.47 58.75 20.15
N ARG A 4 35.03 57.72 20.87
CA ARG A 4 35.58 56.37 20.67
C ARG A 4 34.89 55.75 19.45
N PRO A 5 35.64 55.41 18.38
CA PRO A 5 35.06 54.81 17.19
C PRO A 5 34.36 53.49 17.55
N LEU A 6 33.05 53.44 17.29
CA LEU A 6 32.19 52.31 17.66
C LEU A 6 32.64 50.99 17.01
N PHE A 7 33.09 51.03 15.76
CA PHE A 7 33.59 49.89 14.99
C PHE A 7 35.12 49.88 14.95
N SER A 8 35.74 49.68 16.11
CA SER A 8 37.20 49.58 16.21
C SER A 8 37.60 48.30 16.92
N PRO A 9 38.62 47.56 16.43
CA PRO A 9 39.18 46.42 17.17
C PRO A 9 39.79 46.81 18.52
N ARG A 10 39.99 48.12 18.77
CA ARG A 10 40.40 48.66 20.08
C ARG A 10 39.22 48.89 21.04
N ASN A 11 37.97 48.83 20.56
CA ASN A 11 36.79 48.88 21.41
C ASN A 11 36.51 47.47 21.96
N PRO A 12 36.62 47.26 23.29
CA PRO A 12 36.47 45.92 23.87
C PRO A 12 35.08 45.34 23.61
N TRP A 13 34.03 46.16 23.58
CA TRP A 13 32.66 45.69 23.31
C TRP A 13 32.47 45.20 21.88
N PHE A 14 33.07 45.89 20.92
CA PHE A 14 33.05 45.47 19.52
C PHE A 14 33.84 44.17 19.32
N SER A 15 35.06 44.10 19.86
CA SER A 15 35.91 42.91 19.74
C SER A 15 35.32 41.69 20.44
N ILE A 16 34.68 41.87 21.60
CA ILE A 16 33.95 40.79 22.30
C ILE A 16 32.75 40.33 21.46
N SER A 17 31.93 41.25 20.95
CA SER A 17 30.77 40.88 20.15
C SER A 17 31.15 40.14 18.88
N VAL A 18 32.15 40.64 18.13
CA VAL A 18 32.66 39.97 16.92
C VAL A 18 33.26 38.60 17.28
N GLY A 19 34.02 38.51 18.36
CA GLY A 19 34.60 37.25 18.84
C GLY A 19 33.54 36.21 19.21
N VAL A 20 32.48 36.62 19.90
CA VAL A 20 31.36 35.73 20.27
C VAL A 20 30.61 35.26 19.03
N THR A 21 30.28 36.15 18.10
CA THR A 21 29.59 35.77 16.85
C THR A 21 30.45 34.82 16.00
N ALA A 22 31.75 35.08 15.87
CA ALA A 22 32.67 34.19 15.19
C ALA A 22 32.77 32.82 15.88
N GLY A 23 32.82 32.81 17.22
CA GLY A 23 32.84 31.58 18.01
C GLY A 23 31.59 30.72 17.81
N ILE A 24 30.40 31.33 17.81
CA ILE A 24 29.13 30.63 17.54
C ILE A 24 29.14 30.04 16.13
N ALA A 25 29.56 30.83 15.12
CA ALA A 25 29.60 30.35 13.73
C ALA A 25 30.54 29.14 13.56
N VAL A 26 31.72 29.17 14.18
CA VAL A 26 32.67 28.04 14.16
C VAL A 26 32.09 26.83 14.88
N LEU A 27 31.47 27.02 16.05
CA LEU A 27 30.83 25.92 16.80
C LEU A 27 29.73 25.26 15.96
N SER A 28 28.85 26.04 15.35
CA SER A 28 27.78 25.53 14.47
C SER A 28 28.34 24.76 13.27
N ALA A 29 29.43 25.25 12.66
CA ALA A 29 30.10 24.55 11.57
C ALA A 29 30.70 23.21 12.01
N ILE A 30 31.34 23.15 13.18
CA ILE A 30 31.89 21.89 13.74
C ILE A 30 30.77 20.90 14.05
N VAL A 31 29.67 21.36 14.67
CA VAL A 31 28.52 20.52 14.99
C VAL A 31 27.89 19.94 13.71
N GLY A 32 27.68 20.79 12.69
CA GLY A 32 27.04 20.40 11.42
C GLY A 32 27.92 19.54 10.51
N LEU A 33 29.19 19.91 10.34
CA LEU A 33 30.09 19.31 9.35
C LEU A 33 30.95 18.16 9.90
N VAL A 34 31.13 18.07 11.22
CA VAL A 34 32.00 17.06 11.84
C VAL A 34 31.23 16.16 12.80
N TRP A 35 30.51 16.72 13.78
CA TRP A 35 29.92 15.92 14.84
C TRP A 35 28.68 15.12 14.40
N LEU A 36 27.71 15.77 13.75
CA LEU A 36 26.49 15.12 13.25
C LEU A 36 26.78 13.94 12.29
N PRO A 37 27.68 14.06 11.30
CA PRO A 37 28.05 12.94 10.43
C PRO A 37 28.68 11.74 11.17
N LEU A 38 29.45 12.00 12.23
CA LEU A 38 30.08 10.93 13.03
C LEU A 38 29.08 10.18 13.91
N VAL A 39 28.04 10.85 14.39
CA VAL A 39 27.01 10.27 15.29
C VAL A 39 25.87 9.59 14.51
N GLN A 40 25.69 9.91 13.21
CA GLN A 40 24.66 9.31 12.35
C GLN A 40 25.26 8.35 11.30
N PRO A 41 25.66 7.12 11.68
CA PRO A 41 26.31 6.16 10.78
C PRO A 41 25.41 5.68 9.62
N ASN A 42 24.10 5.95 9.69
CA ASN A 42 23.13 5.57 8.65
C ASN A 42 23.06 6.56 7.48
N VAL A 43 23.72 7.72 7.57
CA VAL A 43 23.74 8.72 6.49
C VAL A 43 25.04 8.55 5.69
N LYS A 44 25.00 7.68 4.69
CA LYS A 44 26.15 7.40 3.82
C LYS A 44 26.31 8.51 2.78
N PHE A 45 27.07 9.54 3.10
CA PHE A 45 27.55 10.50 2.11
C PHE A 45 28.75 9.91 1.35
N SER A 46 28.78 10.06 0.03
CA SER A 46 29.89 9.59 -0.81
C SER A 46 31.20 10.36 -0.62
N GLY A 47 31.18 11.49 0.11
CA GLY A 47 32.36 12.24 0.53
C GLY A 47 32.02 13.52 1.29
N LEU A 48 33.05 14.21 1.81
CA LEU A 48 32.91 15.48 2.55
C LEU A 48 32.23 16.58 1.71
N TRP A 49 32.53 16.62 0.41
CA TRP A 49 31.93 17.58 -0.52
C TRP A 49 30.42 17.37 -0.71
N ASP A 50 29.95 16.11 -0.65
CA ASP A 50 28.53 15.79 -0.79
C ASP A 50 27.73 16.14 0.47
N ALA A 51 28.34 15.99 1.65
CA ALA A 51 27.75 16.45 2.91
C ALA A 51 27.58 17.98 2.93
N ILE A 52 28.58 18.73 2.43
CA ILE A 52 28.53 20.20 2.34
C ILE A 52 27.45 20.64 1.34
N CYS A 53 27.37 20.05 0.15
CA CYS A 53 26.39 20.43 -0.87
C CYS A 53 24.94 20.13 -0.44
N SER A 54 24.73 18.99 0.26
CA SER A 54 23.43 18.62 0.83
C SER A 54 23.00 19.58 1.93
N ALA A 55 23.91 19.93 2.84
CA ALA A 55 23.65 20.91 3.90
C ALA A 55 23.36 22.32 3.35
N ALA A 56 23.93 22.67 2.19
CA ALA A 56 23.67 23.92 1.49
C ALA A 56 22.35 23.93 0.69
N GLY A 57 21.58 22.84 0.70
CA GLY A 57 20.29 22.74 0.01
C GLY A 57 20.40 22.75 -1.51
N VAL A 58 21.56 22.42 -2.08
CA VAL A 58 21.75 22.33 -3.53
C VAL A 58 21.22 20.98 -4.01
N PRO A 59 20.08 20.92 -4.73
CA PRO A 59 19.60 19.65 -5.28
C PRO A 59 20.58 19.21 -6.37
N ARG A 60 21.23 18.06 -6.17
CA ARG A 60 22.02 17.45 -7.24
C ARG A 60 21.07 16.91 -8.31
N ALA A 61 21.54 16.90 -9.57
CA ALA A 61 20.89 16.17 -10.65
C ALA A 61 20.54 14.75 -10.17
N ALA A 62 19.29 14.34 -10.41
CA ALA A 62 18.74 13.07 -9.98
C ALA A 62 19.78 11.97 -10.18
N VAL A 63 20.01 11.18 -9.12
CA VAL A 63 20.66 9.88 -9.26
C VAL A 63 20.03 9.25 -10.50
N ARG A 64 20.84 8.96 -11.52
CA ARG A 64 20.38 8.12 -12.64
C ARG A 64 20.01 6.81 -11.99
N ASP A 65 18.76 6.71 -11.59
CA ASP A 65 18.21 5.60 -10.85
C ASP A 65 18.40 4.41 -11.77
N ALA A 66 19.38 3.57 -11.47
CA ALA A 66 19.48 2.28 -12.12
C ALA A 66 18.20 1.58 -11.73
N SER A 67 17.19 1.66 -12.62
CA SER A 67 15.82 1.23 -12.37
C SER A 67 15.85 -0.04 -11.54
N LEU A 68 15.49 0.06 -10.26
CA LEU A 68 15.49 -1.08 -9.36
C LEU A 68 14.59 -2.14 -9.99
N LYS A 69 15.20 -3.18 -10.57
CA LYS A 69 14.44 -4.28 -11.16
C LYS A 69 13.90 -5.08 -9.98
N PRO A 70 12.58 -5.18 -9.80
CA PRO A 70 12.05 -5.97 -8.70
C PRO A 70 12.50 -7.42 -8.87
N GLU A 71 12.94 -8.04 -7.77
CA GLU A 71 13.29 -9.47 -7.74
C GLU A 71 12.05 -10.39 -7.83
N PHE A 72 10.85 -9.80 -7.94
CA PHE A 72 9.57 -10.50 -8.02
C PHE A 72 8.82 -10.14 -9.30
N LYS A 73 7.98 -11.08 -9.76
CA LYS A 73 7.12 -10.86 -10.93
C LYS A 73 6.02 -9.87 -10.58
N THR A 74 5.80 -8.91 -11.47
CA THR A 74 4.68 -7.97 -11.41
C THR A 74 3.86 -8.10 -12.69
N SER A 75 2.54 -7.88 -12.61
CA SER A 75 1.77 -7.63 -13.81
C SER A 75 2.01 -6.21 -14.30
N GLY A 76 1.81 -5.96 -15.59
CA GLY A 76 1.88 -4.62 -16.17
C GLY A 76 0.65 -3.74 -15.89
N VAL A 77 -0.21 -4.13 -14.93
CA VAL A 77 -1.48 -3.44 -14.66
C VAL A 77 -1.22 -2.20 -13.81
N VAL A 78 -1.57 -1.02 -14.34
CA VAL A 78 -1.46 0.26 -13.63
C VAL A 78 -2.78 0.63 -12.98
N MET A 79 -2.90 0.46 -11.67
CA MET A 79 -4.12 0.78 -10.93
C MET A 79 -4.47 2.27 -10.98
N THR A 80 -5.56 2.62 -11.67
CA THR A 80 -6.17 3.95 -11.62
C THR A 80 -7.67 3.83 -11.32
N PRO A 81 -8.29 4.82 -10.66
CA PRO A 81 -9.73 4.81 -10.38
C PRO A 81 -10.60 4.64 -11.64
N GLN A 82 -10.11 5.07 -12.80
CA GLN A 82 -10.83 5.05 -14.08
C GLN A 82 -10.57 3.78 -14.91
N MET A 83 -9.62 2.90 -14.52
CA MET A 83 -9.11 1.81 -15.36
C MET A 83 -10.19 0.84 -15.87
N LEU A 84 -11.36 0.77 -15.23
CA LEU A 84 -12.54 0.01 -15.69
C LEU A 84 -13.86 0.71 -15.32
N ALA A 85 -13.88 2.04 -15.37
CA ALA A 85 -15.11 2.80 -15.19
C ALA A 85 -16.00 2.70 -16.46
N GLY A 86 -17.31 2.47 -16.27
CA GLY A 86 -18.29 2.55 -17.37
C GLY A 86 -18.31 1.37 -18.33
N ALA A 87 -18.26 0.13 -17.83
CA ALA A 87 -18.48 -1.04 -18.68
C ALA A 87 -19.89 -1.03 -19.30
N ASP A 88 -19.99 -1.29 -20.60
CA ASP A 88 -21.26 -1.35 -21.30
C ASP A 88 -21.99 -2.69 -21.05
N GLN A 89 -23.29 -2.71 -21.38
CA GLN A 89 -24.15 -3.90 -21.21
C GLN A 89 -23.66 -5.10 -22.03
N VAL A 90 -22.98 -4.87 -23.16
CA VAL A 90 -22.45 -5.93 -24.01
C VAL A 90 -21.26 -6.61 -23.31
N SER A 91 -20.36 -5.84 -22.71
CA SER A 91 -19.25 -6.33 -21.89
C SER A 91 -19.75 -7.12 -20.68
N ILE A 92 -20.77 -6.63 -19.97
CA ILE A 92 -21.40 -7.36 -18.87
C ILE A 92 -21.99 -8.69 -19.35
N GLY A 93 -22.72 -8.69 -20.47
CA GLY A 93 -23.31 -9.91 -21.04
C GLY A 93 -22.28 -10.96 -21.48
N ARG A 94 -21.19 -10.53 -22.14
CA ARG A 94 -20.06 -11.43 -22.48
C ARG A 94 -19.39 -11.96 -21.22
N GLY A 95 -19.15 -11.10 -20.23
CA GLY A 95 -18.61 -11.46 -18.93
C GLY A 95 -19.45 -12.51 -18.20
N ALA A 96 -20.77 -12.37 -18.22
CA ALA A 96 -21.70 -13.34 -17.62
C ALA A 96 -21.58 -14.74 -18.25
N THR A 97 -21.35 -14.81 -19.56
CA THR A 97 -21.14 -16.08 -20.27
C THR A 97 -19.79 -16.70 -19.92
N LEU A 98 -18.73 -15.89 -19.86
CA LEU A 98 -17.39 -16.35 -19.46
C LEU A 98 -17.37 -16.83 -18.00
N ALA A 99 -18.07 -16.13 -17.11
CA ALA A 99 -18.17 -16.43 -15.69
C ALA A 99 -18.85 -17.77 -15.37
N GLN A 100 -19.58 -18.39 -16.32
CA GLN A 100 -20.15 -19.73 -16.13
C GLN A 100 -19.07 -20.77 -15.79
N ARG A 101 -17.85 -20.60 -16.31
CA ARG A 101 -16.71 -21.49 -16.02
C ARG A 101 -16.14 -21.28 -14.61
N CYS A 102 -16.43 -20.15 -14.01
CA CYS A 102 -15.96 -19.76 -12.67
C CYS A 102 -16.93 -20.22 -11.58
N ALA A 103 -18.20 -20.47 -11.95
CA ALA A 103 -19.29 -20.76 -11.02
C ALA A 103 -19.09 -22.03 -10.18
N ILE A 104 -18.29 -22.98 -10.66
CA ILE A 104 -17.96 -24.21 -9.91
C ILE A 104 -17.26 -23.94 -8.58
N CYS A 105 -16.53 -22.83 -8.48
CA CYS A 105 -15.84 -22.43 -7.24
C CYS A 105 -16.42 -21.14 -6.67
N HIS A 106 -16.70 -20.14 -7.52
CA HIS A 106 -17.14 -18.80 -7.08
C HIS A 106 -18.66 -18.66 -7.00
N GLY A 107 -19.41 -19.72 -7.33
CA GLY A 107 -20.87 -19.72 -7.39
C GLY A 107 -21.44 -19.04 -8.65
N PRO A 108 -22.68 -19.39 -9.05
CA PRO A 108 -23.32 -18.88 -10.26
C PRO A 108 -23.54 -17.36 -10.24
N GLN A 109 -23.71 -16.80 -9.04
CA GLN A 109 -23.89 -15.38 -8.80
C GLN A 109 -22.64 -14.72 -8.19
N GLY A 110 -21.47 -15.36 -8.25
CA GLY A 110 -20.25 -14.82 -7.62
C GLY A 110 -20.27 -14.87 -6.08
N VAL A 111 -21.17 -15.66 -5.50
CA VAL A 111 -21.24 -15.98 -4.07
C VAL A 111 -20.93 -17.46 -3.90
N SER A 112 -19.82 -17.77 -3.26
CA SER A 112 -19.22 -19.10 -3.11
C SER A 112 -19.69 -19.80 -1.84
N ASP A 113 -20.06 -21.08 -1.98
CA ASP A 113 -20.31 -22.00 -0.86
C ASP A 113 -19.06 -22.83 -0.48
N ALA A 114 -17.94 -22.68 -1.21
CA ALA A 114 -16.78 -23.57 -1.15
C ALA A 114 -15.51 -22.91 -0.56
N ASN A 115 -15.64 -21.92 0.32
CA ASN A 115 -14.55 -21.08 0.87
C ASN A 115 -13.68 -20.37 -0.19
N SER A 116 -14.04 -20.47 -1.47
CA SER A 116 -13.47 -19.64 -2.54
C SER A 116 -13.94 -18.21 -2.36
N PRO A 117 -13.19 -17.22 -2.88
CA PRO A 117 -13.58 -15.85 -2.64
C PRO A 117 -14.88 -15.50 -3.35
N ASN A 118 -15.73 -14.75 -2.67
CA ASN A 118 -16.86 -14.06 -3.27
C ASN A 118 -16.34 -13.00 -4.25
N LEU A 119 -16.93 -12.98 -5.44
CA LEU A 119 -16.60 -12.06 -6.54
C LEU A 119 -17.74 -11.07 -6.81
N ALA A 120 -18.97 -11.38 -6.38
CA ALA A 120 -20.14 -10.53 -6.56
C ALA A 120 -19.92 -9.14 -5.93
N GLY A 121 -20.11 -8.08 -6.72
CA GLY A 121 -19.96 -6.69 -6.29
C GLY A 121 -18.52 -6.27 -5.94
N GLN A 122 -17.52 -7.10 -6.29
CA GLN A 122 -16.12 -6.71 -6.19
C GLN A 122 -15.79 -5.63 -7.23
N PHE A 123 -14.87 -4.73 -6.91
CA PHE A 123 -14.47 -3.69 -7.85
C PHE A 123 -13.84 -4.29 -9.12
N ALA A 124 -14.28 -3.85 -10.29
CA ALA A 124 -13.82 -4.38 -11.58
C ALA A 124 -12.28 -4.34 -11.70
N ALA A 125 -11.67 -3.22 -11.29
CA ALA A 125 -10.22 -3.07 -11.29
C ALA A 125 -9.52 -4.20 -10.51
N VAL A 126 -10.02 -4.53 -9.31
CA VAL A 126 -9.47 -5.57 -8.44
C VAL A 126 -9.54 -6.93 -9.15
N THR A 127 -10.71 -7.31 -9.66
CA THR A 127 -10.89 -8.59 -10.37
C THR A 127 -9.96 -8.69 -11.58
N TYR A 128 -9.89 -7.64 -12.39
CA TYR A 128 -9.03 -7.60 -13.58
C TYR A 128 -7.53 -7.70 -13.23
N LYS A 129 -7.08 -7.02 -12.18
CA LYS A 129 -5.69 -7.12 -11.72
C LYS A 129 -5.36 -8.49 -11.20
N GLU A 130 -6.21 -9.08 -10.37
CA GLU A 130 -5.92 -10.39 -9.81
C GLU A 130 -5.87 -11.46 -10.92
N LEU A 131 -6.74 -11.38 -11.93
CA LEU A 131 -6.65 -12.23 -13.13
C LEU A 131 -5.32 -12.04 -13.87
N ASN A 132 -4.88 -10.80 -14.09
CA ASN A 132 -3.57 -10.52 -14.70
C ASN A 132 -2.38 -10.98 -13.84
N ASP A 133 -2.49 -10.86 -12.52
CA ASP A 133 -1.47 -11.30 -11.59
C ASP A 133 -1.33 -12.83 -11.58
N PHE A 134 -2.44 -13.55 -11.66
CA PHE A 134 -2.41 -15.00 -11.87
C PHE A 134 -1.81 -15.35 -13.23
N LYS A 135 -2.24 -14.68 -14.30
CA LYS A 135 -1.75 -14.93 -15.67
C LYS A 135 -0.24 -14.70 -15.81
N SER A 136 0.29 -13.65 -15.19
CA SER A 136 1.72 -13.32 -15.20
C SER A 136 2.55 -14.13 -14.21
N GLY A 137 1.91 -14.78 -13.25
CA GLY A 137 2.56 -15.44 -12.11
C GLY A 137 3.04 -14.47 -11.02
N ALA A 138 2.60 -13.20 -11.04
CA ALA A 138 2.82 -12.26 -9.93
C ALA A 138 2.05 -12.68 -8.66
N ARG A 139 0.92 -13.36 -8.82
CA ARG A 139 0.21 -14.07 -7.75
C ARG A 139 0.21 -15.56 -8.06
N ALA A 140 0.78 -16.36 -7.16
CA ALA A 140 0.78 -17.80 -7.29
C ALA A 140 -0.59 -18.39 -6.92
N SER A 141 -1.07 -19.34 -7.72
CA SER A 141 -2.21 -20.21 -7.37
C SER A 141 -2.23 -21.42 -8.29
N VAL A 142 -2.21 -22.62 -7.72
CA VAL A 142 -2.36 -23.86 -8.50
C VAL A 142 -3.74 -23.98 -9.14
N VAL A 143 -4.75 -23.34 -8.53
CA VAL A 143 -6.15 -23.40 -8.98
C VAL A 143 -6.43 -22.34 -10.03
N MET A 144 -6.06 -21.08 -9.79
CA MET A 144 -6.49 -19.96 -10.65
C MET A 144 -5.59 -19.72 -11.87
N VAL A 145 -4.33 -20.14 -11.83
CA VAL A 145 -3.40 -19.93 -12.96
C VAL A 145 -3.92 -20.56 -14.27
N PRO A 146 -4.40 -21.81 -14.30
CA PRO A 146 -4.94 -22.41 -15.54
C PRO A 146 -6.12 -21.63 -16.13
N PHE A 147 -7.00 -21.08 -15.29
CA PHE A 147 -8.14 -20.29 -15.75
C PHE A 147 -7.69 -18.95 -16.32
N ALA A 148 -6.83 -18.23 -15.61
CA ALA A 148 -6.34 -16.92 -16.04
C ALA A 148 -5.44 -17.00 -17.30
N ALA A 149 -4.65 -18.07 -17.43
CA ALA A 149 -3.75 -18.27 -18.57
C ALA A 149 -4.48 -18.35 -19.92
N ALA A 150 -5.70 -18.91 -19.93
CA ALA A 150 -6.50 -19.08 -21.14
C ALA A 150 -7.27 -17.81 -21.56
N MET A 151 -7.33 -16.78 -20.71
CA MET A 151 -8.15 -15.58 -20.97
C MET A 151 -7.38 -14.54 -21.78
N SER A 152 -8.05 -13.91 -22.74
CA SER A 152 -7.55 -12.67 -23.37
C SER A 152 -7.69 -11.48 -22.42
N ASP A 153 -7.04 -10.35 -22.75
CA ASP A 153 -7.23 -9.10 -22.00
C ASP A 153 -8.70 -8.66 -21.97
N ARG A 154 -9.39 -8.79 -23.10
CA ARG A 154 -10.83 -8.48 -23.21
C ARG A 154 -11.67 -9.40 -22.32
N ASP A 155 -11.38 -10.69 -22.29
CA ASP A 155 -12.12 -11.64 -21.44
C ASP A 155 -11.98 -11.26 -19.97
N MET A 156 -10.77 -10.89 -19.53
CA MET A 156 -10.53 -10.46 -18.14
C MET A 156 -11.30 -9.19 -17.80
N LYS A 157 -11.38 -8.23 -18.73
CA LYS A 157 -12.16 -6.99 -18.54
C LYS A 157 -13.67 -7.25 -18.51
N ASP A 158 -14.17 -8.12 -19.39
CA ASP A 158 -15.59 -8.46 -19.46
C ASP A 158 -16.02 -9.23 -18.20
N VAL A 159 -15.24 -10.21 -17.74
CA VAL A 159 -15.50 -10.93 -16.47
C VAL A 159 -15.44 -9.99 -15.27
N ALA A 160 -14.46 -9.08 -15.23
CA ALA A 160 -14.37 -8.07 -14.18
C ALA A 160 -15.58 -7.13 -14.16
N ALA A 161 -16.06 -6.69 -15.33
CA ALA A 161 -17.26 -5.89 -15.48
C ALA A 161 -18.51 -6.62 -14.98
N TYR A 162 -18.66 -7.90 -15.34
CA TYR A 162 -19.79 -8.72 -14.89
C TYR A 162 -19.82 -8.86 -13.37
N TYR A 163 -18.71 -9.26 -12.73
CA TYR A 163 -18.69 -9.44 -11.29
C TYR A 163 -18.91 -8.13 -10.52
N ALA A 164 -18.43 -7.00 -11.05
CA ALA A 164 -18.69 -5.68 -10.47
C ALA A 164 -20.14 -5.21 -10.63
N TYR A 165 -20.85 -5.68 -11.66
CA TYR A 165 -22.27 -5.39 -11.89
C TYR A 165 -23.19 -6.16 -10.93
N LEU A 166 -22.78 -7.35 -10.49
CA LEU A 166 -23.57 -8.13 -9.53
C LEU A 166 -23.71 -7.39 -8.20
N PRO A 167 -24.84 -7.57 -7.49
CA PRO A 167 -24.98 -7.04 -6.14
C PRO A 167 -23.89 -7.62 -5.24
N ARG A 168 -23.37 -6.80 -4.33
CA ARG A 168 -22.50 -7.30 -3.25
C ARG A 168 -23.24 -8.37 -2.46
N VAL A 169 -22.46 -9.28 -1.87
CA VAL A 169 -23.01 -10.35 -1.01
C VAL A 169 -23.97 -9.71 -0.02
N PRO A 170 -25.26 -10.10 -0.03
CA PRO A 170 -26.24 -9.53 0.89
C PRO A 170 -25.77 -9.70 2.32
N SER A 171 -26.12 -8.77 3.20
CA SER A 171 -25.80 -8.78 4.62
C SER A 171 -26.65 -9.81 5.38
N ASN A 172 -26.75 -11.05 4.88
CA ASN A 172 -27.67 -12.06 5.41
C ASN A 172 -27.19 -12.70 6.73
N ASN A 173 -25.99 -12.35 7.22
CA ASN A 173 -25.48 -12.66 8.55
C ASN A 173 -24.90 -11.43 9.26
N LEU A 174 -25.57 -10.27 9.19
CA LEU A 174 -25.21 -9.13 10.03
C LEU A 174 -25.30 -9.55 11.50
N ASP A 175 -24.15 -9.79 12.12
CA ASP A 175 -24.07 -9.85 13.58
C ASP A 175 -24.06 -8.41 14.11
N VAL A 176 -25.23 -7.75 14.02
CA VAL A 176 -25.43 -6.35 14.44
C VAL A 176 -25.06 -6.13 15.92
N GLY A 177 -24.94 -7.21 16.71
CA GLY A 177 -24.61 -7.18 18.12
C GLY A 177 -23.13 -7.37 18.46
N ARG A 178 -22.29 -7.84 17.52
CA ARG A 178 -20.87 -8.08 17.81
C ARG A 178 -20.06 -6.81 17.60
N PRO A 179 -19.38 -6.28 18.64
CA PRO A 179 -18.56 -5.10 18.49
C PRO A 179 -17.43 -5.39 17.51
N ALA A 180 -17.22 -4.46 16.59
CA ALA A 180 -16.14 -4.52 15.63
C ALA A 180 -14.79 -4.59 16.36
N PRO A 181 -13.88 -5.51 16.00
CA PRO A 181 -12.56 -5.61 16.63
C PRO A 181 -11.78 -4.30 16.49
N ALA A 182 -11.02 -3.93 17.53
CA ALA A 182 -10.21 -2.72 17.52
C ALA A 182 -9.24 -2.68 16.33
N ILE A 183 -8.64 -3.83 15.97
CA ILE A 183 -7.73 -3.93 14.82
C ILE A 183 -8.39 -3.53 13.50
N VAL A 184 -9.72 -3.68 13.37
CA VAL A 184 -10.45 -3.29 12.16
C VAL A 184 -10.82 -1.81 12.19
N VAL A 185 -11.39 -1.34 13.31
CA VAL A 185 -11.96 0.01 13.43
C VAL A 185 -10.90 1.09 13.61
N THR A 186 -9.94 0.85 14.50
CA THR A 186 -8.90 1.83 14.85
C THR A 186 -7.52 1.39 14.39
N GLY A 187 -7.35 0.12 14.03
CA GLY A 187 -6.05 -0.45 13.72
C GLY A 187 -5.15 -0.54 14.95
N ALA A 188 -3.85 -0.53 14.72
CA ALA A 188 -2.83 -0.38 15.75
C ALA A 188 -1.75 0.59 15.25
N PRO A 189 -1.94 1.91 15.41
CA PRO A 189 -1.07 2.93 14.84
C PRO A 189 0.40 2.80 15.27
N MET A 190 0.65 2.39 16.52
CA MET A 190 2.01 2.15 17.04
C MET A 190 2.73 0.99 16.37
N ARG A 191 2.00 0.09 15.69
CA ARG A 191 2.53 -1.00 14.87
C ARG A 191 2.40 -0.71 13.37
N ASN A 192 2.10 0.53 12.98
CA ASN A 192 1.83 0.94 11.60
C ASN A 192 0.67 0.19 10.94
N ILE A 193 -0.34 -0.19 11.71
CA ILE A 193 -1.58 -0.80 11.18
C ILE A 193 -2.67 0.26 11.20
N PRO A 194 -3.08 0.83 10.04
CA PRO A 194 -4.21 1.75 9.97
C PRO A 194 -5.54 0.99 10.10
N PRO A 195 -6.66 1.69 10.39
CA PRO A 195 -8.01 1.14 10.23
C PRO A 195 -8.21 0.52 8.85
N CYS A 196 -8.76 -0.69 8.78
CA CYS A 196 -8.95 -1.40 7.52
C CYS A 196 -9.88 -0.62 6.56
N GLY A 197 -10.92 0.01 7.11
CA GLY A 197 -11.89 0.80 6.35
C GLY A 197 -11.33 2.06 5.70
N SER A 198 -10.11 2.49 6.05
CA SER A 198 -9.43 3.61 5.38
C SER A 198 -9.01 3.30 3.94
N CYS A 199 -8.98 2.01 3.57
CA CYS A 199 -8.55 1.58 2.24
C CYS A 199 -9.55 0.63 1.58
N HIS A 200 -10.19 -0.25 2.34
CA HIS A 200 -11.00 -1.36 1.83
C HIS A 200 -12.48 -1.03 1.59
N GLY A 201 -12.90 0.22 1.81
CA GLY A 201 -14.30 0.66 1.82
C GLY A 201 -14.77 1.00 3.24
N ASP A 202 -16.02 1.45 3.40
CA ASP A 202 -16.64 2.00 4.62
C ASP A 202 -16.27 3.47 4.93
N ILE A 203 -14.97 3.81 4.99
CA ILE A 203 -14.51 5.21 5.16
C ILE A 203 -14.05 5.80 3.84
N ASP A 204 -13.12 5.10 3.17
CA ASP A 204 -12.59 5.47 1.86
C ASP A 204 -12.28 4.19 1.06
N ASN A 205 -12.13 4.32 -0.26
CA ASN A 205 -11.71 3.24 -1.13
C ASN A 205 -10.46 3.63 -1.89
N LYS A 206 -9.33 3.06 -1.47
CA LYS A 206 -8.07 3.21 -2.21
C LYS A 206 -8.14 2.35 -3.48
N ALA A 207 -7.81 2.95 -4.63
CA ALA A 207 -7.77 2.22 -5.90
C ALA A 207 -6.90 0.95 -5.80
N GLY A 208 -7.50 -0.18 -6.21
CA GLY A 208 -6.87 -1.49 -6.13
C GLY A 208 -7.04 -2.22 -4.80
N SER A 209 -7.65 -1.60 -3.79
CA SER A 209 -8.05 -2.29 -2.55
C SER A 209 -9.37 -3.03 -2.75
N PRO A 210 -9.42 -4.34 -2.46
CA PRO A 210 -10.64 -5.13 -2.58
C PRO A 210 -11.68 -4.71 -1.54
N TRP A 211 -12.95 -4.85 -1.92
CA TRP A 211 -14.03 -4.97 -0.95
C TRP A 211 -13.84 -6.24 -0.12
N LEU A 212 -13.92 -6.11 1.21
CA LEU A 212 -13.72 -7.21 2.15
C LEU A 212 -15.01 -7.76 2.74
N GLY A 213 -16.07 -6.95 2.78
CA GLY A 213 -17.36 -7.37 3.32
C GLY A 213 -17.96 -8.55 2.54
N GLY A 214 -18.54 -9.47 3.30
CA GLY A 214 -19.21 -10.67 2.88
C GLY A 214 -18.24 -11.74 2.42
N GLN A 215 -16.93 -11.55 2.60
CA GLN A 215 -15.91 -12.49 2.13
C GLN A 215 -15.67 -13.60 3.15
N SER A 216 -15.40 -14.82 2.67
CA SER A 216 -15.11 -15.97 3.55
C SER A 216 -13.95 -15.67 4.51
N ALA A 217 -14.16 -15.93 5.80
CA ALA A 217 -13.13 -15.75 6.83
C ALA A 217 -11.92 -16.65 6.53
N VAL A 218 -12.16 -17.87 6.05
CA VAL A 218 -11.11 -18.79 5.61
C VAL A 218 -10.25 -18.16 4.51
N TYR A 219 -10.89 -17.53 3.52
CA TYR A 219 -10.17 -16.86 2.45
C TYR A 219 -9.38 -15.64 2.96
N ILE A 220 -10.01 -14.75 3.74
CA ILE A 220 -9.37 -13.53 4.28
C ILE A 220 -8.14 -13.91 5.12
N LYS A 221 -8.31 -14.86 6.06
CA LYS A 221 -7.22 -15.36 6.91
C LYS A 221 -6.06 -15.88 6.07
N ALA A 222 -6.34 -16.74 5.09
CA ALA A 222 -5.31 -17.26 4.19
C ALA A 222 -4.60 -16.15 3.39
N GLN A 223 -5.30 -15.09 2.97
CA GLN A 223 -4.67 -13.97 2.27
C GLN A 223 -3.78 -13.14 3.19
N LEU A 224 -4.24 -12.83 4.41
CA LEU A 224 -3.44 -12.10 5.41
C LEU A 224 -2.18 -12.88 5.79
N GLU A 225 -2.30 -14.18 6.05
CA GLU A 225 -1.15 -15.05 6.30
C GLU A 225 -0.20 -15.13 5.10
N ALA A 226 -0.74 -15.16 3.88
CA ALA A 226 0.08 -15.16 2.67
C ALA A 226 0.87 -13.84 2.49
N PHE A 227 0.27 -12.70 2.82
CA PHE A 227 0.97 -11.42 2.84
C PHE A 227 2.01 -11.34 3.98
N ALA A 228 1.65 -11.79 5.19
CA ALA A 228 2.54 -11.80 6.35
C ALA A 228 3.81 -12.64 6.07
N SER A 229 3.64 -13.86 5.56
CA SER A 229 4.75 -14.73 5.14
C SER A 229 5.50 -14.23 3.90
N GLY A 230 4.88 -13.34 3.12
CA GLY A 230 5.37 -12.91 1.82
C GLY A 230 5.27 -14.01 0.75
N THR A 231 4.42 -15.02 0.90
CA THR A 231 4.09 -15.94 -0.20
C THR A 231 3.19 -15.26 -1.25
N ARG A 232 2.41 -14.25 -0.84
CA ARG A 232 1.72 -13.31 -1.74
C ARG A 232 2.45 -11.97 -1.73
N ARG A 233 2.91 -11.50 -2.91
CA ARG A 233 3.68 -10.25 -3.09
C ARG A 233 3.17 -9.37 -4.24
N ASN A 234 1.95 -9.59 -4.69
CA ASN A 234 1.36 -8.81 -5.79
C ASN A 234 0.85 -7.41 -5.38
N ASP A 235 1.31 -6.93 -4.22
CA ASP A 235 1.17 -5.57 -3.71
C ASP A 235 2.49 -4.80 -3.92
N ILE A 236 2.57 -4.06 -5.03
CA ILE A 236 3.83 -3.44 -5.53
C ILE A 236 4.52 -2.54 -4.48
N SER A 237 3.74 -1.82 -3.68
CA SER A 237 4.25 -0.94 -2.61
C SER A 237 4.23 -1.58 -1.23
N GLU A 238 4.11 -2.91 -1.16
CA GLU A 238 4.10 -3.72 0.07
C GLU A 238 3.02 -3.33 1.08
N GLN A 239 1.94 -2.67 0.65
CA GLN A 239 0.94 -2.13 1.58
C GLN A 239 0.33 -3.20 2.47
N MET A 240 -0.09 -4.33 1.89
CA MET A 240 -0.67 -5.41 2.67
C MET A 240 0.40 -6.22 3.39
N ARG A 241 1.58 -6.42 2.80
CA ARG A 241 2.69 -7.12 3.48
C ARG A 241 3.17 -6.37 4.73
N ASN A 242 3.27 -5.05 4.67
CA ASN A 242 3.68 -4.23 5.81
C ASN A 242 2.65 -4.24 6.93
N ILE A 243 1.36 -4.28 6.60
CA ILE A 243 0.27 -4.40 7.57
C ILE A 243 0.26 -5.81 8.18
N ALA A 244 0.16 -6.85 7.35
CA ALA A 244 -0.06 -8.21 7.79
C ALA A 244 1.10 -8.79 8.62
N ARG A 245 2.35 -8.38 8.34
CA ARG A 245 3.53 -8.80 9.14
C ARG A 245 3.49 -8.30 10.58
N GLN A 246 2.76 -7.23 10.84
CA GLN A 246 2.66 -6.61 12.16
C GLN A 246 1.47 -7.13 12.96
N MET A 247 0.54 -7.84 12.32
CA MET A 247 -0.65 -8.40 12.96
C MET A 247 -0.32 -9.66 13.76
N THR A 248 -1.04 -9.87 14.86
CA THR A 248 -1.01 -11.14 15.59
C THR A 248 -1.93 -12.17 14.92
N ALA A 249 -1.76 -13.46 15.24
CA ALA A 249 -2.64 -14.52 14.72
C ALA A 249 -4.11 -14.30 15.15
N GLU A 250 -4.32 -13.87 16.39
CA GLU A 250 -5.63 -13.49 16.94
C GLU A 250 -6.26 -12.33 16.16
N GLU A 251 -5.48 -11.31 15.84
CA GLU A 251 -5.96 -10.14 15.07
C GLU A 251 -6.34 -10.48 13.64
N ILE A 252 -5.57 -11.38 12.99
CA ILE A 252 -5.91 -11.91 11.67
C ILE A 252 -7.25 -12.65 11.72
N ASP A 253 -7.44 -13.49 12.74
CA ASP A 253 -8.67 -14.26 12.95
C ASP A 253 -9.89 -13.35 13.20
N GLN A 254 -9.72 -12.35 14.07
CA GLN A 254 -10.73 -11.34 14.35
C GLN A 254 -11.14 -10.55 13.11
N ALA A 255 -10.17 -10.08 12.31
CA ALA A 255 -10.46 -9.35 11.08
C ALA A 255 -11.18 -10.22 10.04
N ALA A 256 -10.76 -11.49 9.90
CA ALA A 256 -11.37 -12.44 8.98
C ALA A 256 -12.84 -12.72 9.33
N HIS A 257 -13.13 -13.04 10.59
CA HIS A 257 -14.50 -13.29 11.03
C HIS A 257 -15.38 -12.03 11.00
N PHE A 258 -14.81 -10.87 11.29
CA PHE A 258 -15.55 -9.61 11.20
C PHE A 258 -16.05 -9.35 9.78
N TYR A 259 -15.17 -9.44 8.77
CA TYR A 259 -15.53 -9.15 7.38
C TYR A 259 -16.38 -10.24 6.73
N GLU A 260 -16.37 -11.48 7.23
CA GLU A 260 -17.33 -12.50 6.83
C GLU A 260 -18.75 -12.20 7.33
N ALA A 261 -18.88 -11.62 8.53
CA ALA A 261 -20.14 -11.27 9.16
C ALA A 261 -20.67 -9.87 8.78
N GLN A 262 -19.89 -9.07 8.05
CA GLN A 262 -20.25 -7.74 7.57
C GLN A 262 -20.45 -7.79 6.05
N PRO A 263 -21.39 -7.06 5.43
CA PRO A 263 -21.60 -7.02 3.98
C PRO A 263 -20.56 -6.23 3.21
#